data_AF-A0A7Y7BEB7-F1
#
_entry.id   AF-A0A7Y7BEB7-F1
#
_cell.length_a   1.000
_cell.length_b   1.000
_cell.length_c   1.000
_cell.angle_alpha   90.00
_cell.angle_beta   90.00
_cell.angle_gamma   90.00
#
_symmetry.space_group_name_H-M   'P 1'
#
loop_
_entity.id
_entity.type
_entity.pdbx_description
1 polymer ?
#
loop_
_entity_poly.entity_id
_entity_poly.type
_entity_poly.pdbx_seq_one_letter_code
_entity_poly.pdbx_strand_id
1 'polypeptide(L)'
;REQIEVLGNLSELFIIASNFKVLPTVGVVREKPKFIPDPIEVEDVLPMAINALNDYSIRKVKEMRFPPYTIFSPYFDVRGEVVWGATAMMLSELAELVRELELSFQK
;
A
#
# COMPACT_ATOMS: atom_id res chain seq x y z
N ARG A 1 16.55 6.13 17.72
CA ARG A 1 15.15 6.11 17.22
C ARG A 1 15.14 6.99 15.99
N GLU A 2 14.74 6.45 14.85
CA GLU A 2 14.55 7.26 13.65
C GLU A 2 13.38 8.21 13.89
N GLN A 3 13.53 9.48 13.52
CA GLN A 3 12.47 10.46 13.64
C GLN A 3 11.56 10.32 12.42
N ILE A 4 10.37 9.76 12.63
CA ILE A 4 9.31 9.69 11.62
C ILE A 4 8.56 11.02 11.65
N GLU A 5 8.54 11.72 10.52
CA GLU A 5 7.72 12.90 10.31
C GLU A 5 6.38 12.47 9.70
N VAL A 6 5.29 12.72 10.41
CA VAL A 6 3.94 12.41 9.90
C VAL A 6 3.51 13.52 8.96
N LEU A 7 3.28 13.17 7.69
CA LEU A 7 2.83 14.11 6.66
C LEU A 7 1.31 14.35 6.73
N GLY A 8 0.56 13.35 7.16
CA GLY A 8 -0.89 13.43 7.28
C GLY A 8 -1.57 12.07 7.21
N ASN A 9 -2.89 12.10 7.12
CA ASN A 9 -3.72 10.91 6.99
C ASN A 9 -4.31 10.83 5.58
N LEU A 10 -4.49 9.61 5.11
CA LEU A 10 -5.36 9.28 3.98
C LEU A 10 -6.80 9.15 4.46
N SER A 11 -7.71 8.85 3.54
CA SER A 11 -9.12 8.67 3.85
C SER A 11 -9.36 7.44 4.74
N GLU A 12 -10.30 7.58 5.68
CA GLU A 12 -10.73 6.44 6.50
C GLU A 12 -11.39 5.37 5.62
N LEU A 13 -11.06 4.11 5.91
CA LEU A 13 -11.51 2.98 5.14
C LEU A 13 -12.14 1.91 6.03
N PHE A 14 -13.35 1.48 5.68
CA PHE A 14 -14.05 0.41 6.39
C PHE A 14 -13.78 -0.95 5.72
N ILE A 15 -13.22 -1.89 6.47
CA ILE A 15 -12.89 -3.24 6.01
C ILE A 15 -14.02 -4.20 6.39
N ILE A 16 -14.82 -4.56 5.40
CA ILE A 16 -15.97 -5.47 5.58
C ILE A 16 -15.54 -6.82 6.17
N ALA A 17 -14.42 -7.38 5.69
CA ALA A 17 -13.95 -8.71 6.08
C ALA A 17 -13.62 -8.83 7.58
N SER A 18 -13.26 -7.72 8.22
CA SER A 18 -12.82 -7.70 9.62
C SER A 18 -13.72 -6.83 10.50
N ASN A 19 -14.67 -6.08 9.91
CA ASN A 19 -15.53 -5.11 10.59
C ASN A 19 -14.74 -4.01 11.33
N PHE A 20 -13.58 -3.63 10.80
CA PHE A 20 -12.75 -2.55 11.34
C PHE A 20 -12.73 -1.34 10.42
N LYS A 21 -12.53 -0.17 11.04
CA LYS A 21 -12.18 1.06 10.35
C LYS A 21 -10.68 1.29 10.49
N VAL A 22 -10.02 1.55 9.37
CA VAL A 22 -8.58 1.84 9.29
C VAL A 22 -8.41 3.30 8.88
N LEU A 23 -7.55 4.03 9.61
CA LEU A 23 -7.10 5.37 9.23
C LEU A 23 -5.63 5.25 8.80
N PRO A 24 -5.33 5.29 7.49
CA PRO A 24 -3.96 5.19 7.02
C PRO A 24 -3.22 6.51 7.29
N THR A 25 -2.01 6.43 7.83
CA THR A 25 -1.17 7.60 8.12
C THR A 25 0.12 7.52 7.31
N VAL A 26 0.46 8.59 6.59
CA VAL A 26 1.69 8.68 5.80
C VAL A 26 2.79 9.31 6.65
N GLY A 27 3.88 8.57 6.83
CA GLY A 27 5.09 9.03 7.51
C GLY A 27 6.29 9.00 6.59
N VAL A 28 7.22 9.93 6.79
CA VAL A 28 8.50 9.99 6.07
C VAL A 28 9.66 9.92 7.06
N VAL A 29 10.74 9.27 6.63
CA VAL A 29 12.03 9.25 7.33
C VAL A 29 13.09 9.84 6.40
N ARG A 30 14.00 10.63 6.97
CA ARG A 30 15.05 11.33 6.18
C ARG A 30 16.19 10.42 5.75
N GLU A 31 16.37 9.31 6.46
CA GLU A 31 17.41 8.33 6.21
C GLU A 31 16.76 6.98 5.92
N LYS A 32 17.44 6.16 5.11
CA LYS A 32 16.96 4.81 4.81
C LYS A 32 16.95 3.99 6.11
N PRO A 33 15.78 3.48 6.53
CA PRO A 33 15.68 2.78 7.80
C PRO A 33 16.39 1.43 7.73
N LYS A 34 16.90 0.97 8.88
CA LYS A 34 17.34 -0.43 9.03
C LYS A 34 16.14 -1.27 9.45
N PHE A 35 15.59 -2.06 8.53
CA PHE A 35 14.52 -3.00 8.82
C PHE A 35 15.07 -4.21 9.60
N ILE A 36 14.52 -4.44 10.79
CA ILE A 36 14.79 -5.62 11.62
C ILE A 36 13.44 -6.33 11.79
N PRO A 37 13.13 -7.35 10.96
CA PRO A 37 11.86 -8.06 11.07
C PRO A 37 11.78 -8.84 12.39
N ASP A 38 10.62 -8.83 13.03
CA ASP A 38 10.35 -9.74 14.14
C ASP A 38 10.19 -11.16 13.57
N PRO A 39 10.99 -12.15 14.00
CA PRO A 39 10.96 -13.49 13.40
C PRO A 39 9.67 -14.27 13.68
N ILE A 40 8.82 -13.81 14.61
CA ILE A 40 7.54 -14.45 14.93
C ILE A 40 6.41 -13.86 14.09
N GLU A 41 6.41 -12.54 13.89
CA GLU A 41 5.28 -11.83 13.25
C GLU A 41 5.54 -11.46 11.78
N VAL A 42 6.81 -11.24 11.39
CA VAL A 42 7.17 -10.68 10.09
C VAL A 42 8.07 -11.65 9.31
N GLU A 43 7.51 -12.24 8.26
CA GLU A 43 8.22 -13.16 7.38
C GLU A 43 9.25 -12.44 6.47
N ASP A 44 8.87 -11.33 5.84
CA ASP A 44 9.75 -10.53 4.99
C ASP A 44 9.36 -9.05 4.96
N VAL A 45 10.31 -8.20 4.59
CA VAL A 45 10.11 -6.76 4.34
C VAL A 45 10.40 -6.45 2.88
N LEU A 46 9.37 -6.02 2.17
CA LEU A 46 9.43 -5.76 0.73
C LEU A 46 9.52 -4.26 0.44
N PRO A 47 10.73 -3.71 0.19
CA PRO A 47 10.86 -2.31 -0.21
C PRO A 47 10.36 -2.11 -1.65
N MET A 48 9.66 -1.00 -1.85
CA MET A 48 9.19 -0.55 -3.16
C MET A 48 9.45 0.94 -3.32
N ALA A 49 9.84 1.37 -4.52
CA ALA A 49 10.00 2.78 -4.83
C ALA A 49 8.63 3.44 -5.00
N ILE A 50 8.45 4.66 -4.47
CA ILE A 50 7.14 5.35 -4.51
C ILE A 50 6.63 5.58 -5.93
N ASN A 51 7.52 5.83 -6.89
CA ASN A 51 7.18 6.00 -8.30
C ASN A 51 6.66 4.71 -8.95
N ALA A 52 6.96 3.53 -8.40
CA ALA A 52 6.42 2.27 -8.89
C ALA A 52 4.90 2.18 -8.70
N LEU A 53 4.32 2.97 -7.78
CA LEU A 53 2.86 3.07 -7.65
C LEU A 53 2.18 3.59 -8.93
N ASN A 54 2.89 4.37 -9.74
CA ASN A 54 2.41 4.90 -11.02
C ASN A 54 2.64 3.94 -12.21
N ASP A 55 3.35 2.83 -11.99
CA ASP A 55 3.50 1.79 -13.00
C ASP A 55 2.22 0.96 -13.11
N TYR A 56 1.53 1.06 -14.24
CA TYR A 56 0.31 0.28 -14.48
C TYR A 56 0.61 -1.20 -14.72
N SER A 57 1.85 -1.58 -15.06
CA SER A 57 2.22 -2.97 -15.32
C SER A 57 2.17 -3.85 -14.07
N ILE A 58 2.33 -3.26 -12.89
CA ILE A 58 2.20 -3.96 -11.61
C ILE A 58 0.75 -4.08 -11.14
N ARG A 59 -0.20 -3.37 -11.77
CA ARG A 59 -1.62 -3.43 -11.41
C ARG A 59 -2.30 -4.57 -12.18
N LYS A 60 -2.71 -5.60 -11.45
CA LYS A 60 -3.26 -6.83 -12.03
C LYS A 60 -4.57 -7.20 -11.34
N VAL A 61 -5.27 -8.19 -11.89
CA VAL A 61 -6.51 -8.74 -11.32
C VAL A 61 -6.30 -10.23 -11.06
N LYS A 62 -6.69 -10.70 -9.87
CA LYS A 62 -6.60 -12.11 -9.49
C LYS A 62 -7.98 -12.64 -9.12
N GLU A 63 -8.32 -13.82 -9.62
CA GLU A 63 -9.47 -14.59 -9.12
C GLU A 63 -9.13 -15.12 -7.72
N MET A 64 -9.95 -14.78 -6.74
CA MET A 64 -9.81 -15.22 -5.36
C MET A 64 -11.07 -15.95 -4.93
N ARG A 65 -10.89 -17.12 -4.31
CA ARG A 65 -11.97 -18.02 -3.92
C ARG A 65 -12.16 -17.96 -2.40
N PHE A 66 -13.34 -17.50 -1.99
CA PHE A 66 -13.78 -17.43 -0.60
C PHE A 66 -15.14 -18.11 -0.50
N PRO A 67 -15.22 -19.46 -0.44
CA PRO A 67 -16.49 -20.18 -0.52
C PRO A 67 -17.56 -19.58 0.41
N PRO A 68 -18.78 -19.29 -0.09
CA PRO A 68 -19.33 -19.62 -1.42
C PRO A 68 -19.01 -18.60 -2.53
N TYR A 69 -18.24 -17.55 -2.25
CA TYR A 69 -17.95 -16.44 -3.15
C TYR A 69 -16.70 -16.67 -3.99
N THR A 70 -16.71 -16.15 -5.20
CA THR A 70 -15.52 -15.93 -6.02
C THR A 70 -15.47 -14.47 -6.39
N ILE A 71 -14.34 -13.81 -6.15
CA ILE A 71 -14.17 -12.39 -6.45
C ILE A 71 -12.97 -12.18 -7.37
N PHE A 72 -13.04 -11.14 -8.19
CA PHE A 72 -11.90 -10.64 -8.96
C PHE A 72 -11.36 -9.41 -8.26
N SER A 73 -10.23 -9.58 -7.58
CA SER A 73 -9.64 -8.50 -6.78
C SER A 73 -8.49 -7.85 -7.53
N PRO A 74 -8.50 -6.51 -7.71
CA PRO A 74 -7.31 -5.81 -8.17
C PRO A 74 -6.21 -5.89 -7.11
N TYR A 75 -4.97 -6.03 -7.55
CA TYR A 75 -3.80 -6.10 -6.68
C TYR A 75 -2.60 -5.43 -7.33
N PHE A 76 -1.63 -5.07 -6.50
CA PHE A 76 -0.28 -4.68 -6.93
C PHE A 76 0.63 -5.89 -6.84
N ASP A 77 1.30 -6.21 -7.95
CA ASP A 77 2.39 -7.19 -8.00
C ASP A 77 3.68 -6.52 -7.57
N VAL A 78 4.08 -6.75 -6.32
CA VAL A 78 5.28 -6.15 -5.74
C VAL A 78 6.32 -7.25 -5.58
N ARG A 79 7.26 -7.32 -6.53
CA ARG A 79 8.34 -8.33 -6.54
C ARG A 79 7.82 -9.78 -6.55
N GLY A 80 6.71 -10.04 -7.21
CA GLY A 80 6.07 -11.37 -7.26
C GLY A 80 5.04 -11.59 -6.16
N GLU A 81 4.98 -10.69 -5.17
CA GLU A 81 4.03 -10.77 -4.06
C GLU A 81 2.72 -10.04 -4.39
N VAL A 82 1.61 -10.66 -3.99
CA VAL A 82 0.27 -10.15 -4.25
C VAL A 82 -0.11 -9.20 -3.11
N VAL A 83 -0.04 -7.89 -3.34
CA VAL A 83 -0.52 -6.87 -2.40
C VAL A 83 -1.97 -6.51 -2.77
N TRP A 84 -2.93 -6.94 -1.96
CA TRP A 84 -4.37 -6.85 -2.24
C TRP A 84 -5.18 -6.38 -1.01
N GLY A 85 -6.49 -6.23 -1.19
CA GLY A 85 -7.41 -5.91 -0.09
C GLY A 85 -7.16 -4.53 0.52
N ALA A 86 -7.22 -4.44 1.85
CA ALA A 86 -7.03 -3.20 2.61
C ALA A 86 -5.79 -2.42 2.17
N THR A 87 -4.65 -3.11 2.08
CA THR A 87 -3.36 -2.53 1.72
C THR A 87 -3.36 -1.97 0.31
N ALA A 88 -3.90 -2.71 -0.66
CA ALA A 88 -4.02 -2.21 -2.03
C ALA A 88 -4.93 -0.99 -2.14
N MET A 89 -6.01 -0.92 -1.34
CA MET A 89 -6.88 0.26 -1.33
C MET A 89 -6.14 1.49 -0.78
N MET A 90 -5.41 1.35 0.33
CA MET A 90 -4.58 2.43 0.89
C MET A 90 -3.50 2.89 -0.09
N LEU A 91 -2.81 1.95 -0.74
CA LEU A 91 -1.79 2.26 -1.75
C LEU A 91 -2.37 2.92 -3.00
N SER A 92 -3.61 2.60 -3.37
CA SER A 92 -4.28 3.20 -4.54
C SER A 92 -4.57 4.68 -4.32
N GLU A 93 -5.03 5.06 -3.13
CA GLU A 93 -5.22 6.48 -2.77
C GLU A 93 -3.88 7.21 -2.74
N LEU A 94 -2.85 6.63 -2.10
CA LEU A 94 -1.51 7.21 -2.10
C LEU A 94 -0.95 7.40 -3.52
N ALA A 95 -1.13 6.41 -4.40
CA ALA A 95 -0.70 6.48 -5.79
C ALA A 95 -1.34 7.67 -6.52
N GLU A 96 -2.63 7.90 -6.31
CA GLU A 96 -3.35 9.01 -6.92
C GLU A 96 -2.82 10.37 -6.43
N LEU A 97 -2.59 10.52 -5.13
CA LEU A 97 -2.00 11.75 -4.56
C LEU A 97 -0.60 12.02 -5.12
N VAL A 98 0.24 10.99 -5.24
CA VAL A 98 1.59 11.12 -5.83
C VAL A 98 1.49 11.56 -7.29
N ARG A 99 0.59 10.96 -8.06
CA ARG A 99 0.35 11.31 -9.47
C ARG A 99 -0.11 12.77 -9.63
N GLU A 100 -1.05 13.22 -8.79
CA GLU A 100 -1.53 14.61 -8.81
C GLU A 100 -0.42 15.61 -8.48
N LEU A 101 0.42 15.31 -7.49
CA LEU A 101 1.56 16.13 -7.11
C LEU A 101 2.58 16.21 -8.24
N GLU A 102 2.97 15.08 -8.85
CA GLU A 102 3.89 15.06 -10.00
C GLU A 102 3.38 15.94 -11.16
N LEU A 103 2.08 15.88 -11.47
CA LEU A 103 1.47 16.74 -12.49
C LEU A 103 1.43 18.22 -12.11
N SER A 104 1.34 18.54 -10.82
CA SER A 104 1.35 19.92 -10.33
C SER A 104 2.73 20.60 -10.45
N PHE A 105 3.81 19.83 -10.32
CA PHE A 105 5.19 20.33 -10.43
C PHE A 105 5.70 20.44 -11.88
N GLN A 106 4.96 19.87 -12.85
CA GLN A 106 5.27 19.97 -14.28
C GLN A 106 4.64 21.20 -14.95
N LYS A 107 3.80 21.95 -14.22
CA LYS A 107 3.25 23.24 -14.64
C LYS A 107 4.13 24.40 -14.18
#